data_AF-A0A7S1GHD5-F1
#
_entry.id   AF-A0A7S1GHD5-F1
#
_cell.length_a   1.000
_cell.length_b   1.000
_cell.length_c   1.000
_cell.angle_alpha   90.00
_cell.angle_beta   90.00
_cell.angle_gamma   90.00
#
_symmetry.space_group_name_H-M   'P 1'
#
loop_
_entity.id
_entity.type
_entity.pdbx_description
1 polymer ?
#
loop_
_entity_poly.entity_id
_entity_poly.type
_entity_poly.pdbx_seq_one_letter_code
_entity_poly.pdbx_strand_id
1 'polypeptide(L)'
;EFGAVRHGAECFNYYFPQELDDEFLVIGGNLEGAKYKYMTLPELQTFLSDTIDKGFTFPLNPKWVLCDDGWAALWDKLVNSTHPNVQLSISAWYPPESGVRKRIEDVHQKYPKGYQSDLSGRKKGTQAWDEAEIALDKYQRIQRAKRKLYCVLCFISILQQTQKKIKARQISEESPNSGESFTGETKTEKFLATIKDNEGAHDEIEVVPLEEVPSEAKEKKGQRVSFSERSSSSSTELPLEPPSREEIANMMPAISQGLLRSRSASGRASGRSSSLFRRTSSSSVILADDSIAEENCNVEVIDSLLDDNDSLSESQKLGLRNIRELLLSKEQGQQHRPRMERRHTTIDARLTALMLEDVPSFIIREYGGDNALNDPVQKLQTQVKSIMNAQGFIASAGGRNSLKEGPYIGNGSFLPVEWTRLKLDVRKGLAKKLSFKSLSAWEFNIIDFSKECKGTPLLFIGWAVLGSPYAQKAMASDLGHDPETEVDGYNF
;
A
#
# COMPACT_ATOMS: atom_id res chain seq x y z
N GLU A 1 -9.85 12.90 -7.92
CA GLU A 1 -8.87 13.82 -8.53
C GLU A 1 -7.68 13.02 -9.07
N PHE A 2 -7.18 13.32 -10.27
CA PHE A 2 -5.95 12.73 -10.80
C PHE A 2 -4.83 13.76 -10.64
N GLY A 3 -4.03 13.63 -9.57
CA GLY A 3 -2.81 14.42 -9.42
C GLY A 3 -1.74 13.93 -10.41
N ALA A 4 -1.07 14.86 -11.09
CA ALA A 4 0.12 14.56 -11.90
C ALA A 4 1.29 14.06 -11.03
N VAL A 5 1.35 14.50 -9.76
CA VAL A 5 2.35 14.08 -8.78
C VAL A 5 1.75 12.98 -7.89
N ARG A 6 2.38 11.80 -7.88
CA ARG A 6 1.86 10.60 -7.18
C ARG A 6 2.75 10.12 -6.03
N HIS A 7 3.93 10.69 -5.86
CA HIS A 7 4.90 10.31 -4.84
C HIS A 7 5.68 11.53 -4.34
N GLY A 8 6.44 11.35 -3.26
CA GLY A 8 7.35 12.37 -2.74
C GLY A 8 8.54 12.62 -3.66
N ALA A 9 9.39 13.58 -3.29
CA ALA A 9 10.58 13.92 -4.04
C ALA A 9 11.62 12.78 -4.02
N GLU A 10 12.33 12.61 -5.13
CA GLU A 10 13.28 11.50 -5.34
C GLU A 10 14.47 11.53 -4.37
N CYS A 11 14.81 12.70 -3.83
CA CYS A 11 15.81 12.86 -2.78
C CYS A 11 15.48 12.12 -1.47
N PHE A 12 14.22 11.71 -1.27
CA PHE A 12 13.74 10.90 -0.14
C PHE A 12 13.43 9.44 -0.51
N ASN A 13 13.70 9.03 -1.75
CA ASN A 13 13.52 7.64 -2.18
C ASN A 13 14.74 6.80 -1.76
N TYR A 14 14.77 6.38 -0.50
CA TYR A 14 15.88 5.59 0.06
C TYR A 14 15.83 4.10 -0.30
N TYR A 15 14.65 3.59 -0.66
CA TYR A 15 14.46 2.17 -0.95
C TYR A 15 14.86 1.81 -2.38
N PHE A 16 14.54 2.68 -3.34
CA PHE A 16 14.80 2.45 -4.76
C PHE A 16 15.27 3.73 -5.43
N PRO A 17 16.41 4.30 -4.97
CA PRO A 17 16.93 5.54 -5.53
C PRO A 17 17.21 5.34 -7.02
N GLN A 18 16.50 6.11 -7.84
CA GLN A 18 16.64 6.07 -9.29
C GLN A 18 18.03 6.56 -9.71
N GLU A 19 18.43 6.22 -10.93
CA GLU A 19 19.59 6.85 -11.57
C GLU A 19 19.21 8.28 -11.93
N LEU A 20 20.18 9.19 -11.86
CA LEU A 20 19.95 10.58 -12.24
C LEU A 20 19.67 10.65 -13.75
N ASP A 21 18.61 11.36 -14.13
CA ASP A 21 18.32 11.63 -15.53
C ASP A 21 19.43 12.49 -16.16
N ASP A 22 19.58 12.40 -17.49
CA ASP A 22 20.55 13.23 -18.22
C ASP A 22 20.14 14.71 -18.28
N GLU A 23 18.83 14.98 -18.22
CA GLU A 23 18.23 16.31 -18.32
C GLU A 23 17.15 16.54 -17.26
N PHE A 24 17.16 17.73 -16.67
CA PHE A 24 16.24 18.14 -15.63
C PHE A 24 15.46 19.39 -16.04
N LEU A 25 14.15 19.37 -15.87
CA LEU A 25 13.33 20.57 -16.00
C LEU A 25 13.36 21.38 -14.69
N VAL A 26 14.06 22.51 -14.69
CA VAL A 26 14.14 23.42 -13.55
C VAL A 26 13.13 24.55 -13.74
N ILE A 27 12.32 24.82 -12.72
CA ILE A 27 11.33 25.91 -12.70
C ILE A 27 11.69 26.85 -11.57
N GLY A 28 11.91 28.14 -11.85
CA GLY A 28 12.32 29.11 -10.83
C GLY A 28 12.56 30.52 -11.37
N GLY A 29 12.59 31.51 -10.47
CA GLY A 29 12.78 32.93 -10.84
C GLY A 29 14.22 33.32 -11.19
N ASN A 30 15.20 32.49 -10.83
CA ASN A 30 16.63 32.77 -10.99
C ASN A 30 17.20 32.29 -12.34
N LEU A 31 16.37 32.18 -13.37
CA LEU A 31 16.71 31.61 -14.68
C LEU A 31 16.85 32.68 -15.77
N GLU A 32 17.52 33.81 -15.46
CA GLU A 32 17.77 34.90 -16.42
C GLU A 32 16.49 35.45 -17.09
N GLY A 33 15.37 35.42 -16.37
CA GLY A 33 14.05 35.85 -16.87
C GLY A 33 13.22 34.75 -17.54
N ALA A 34 13.76 33.55 -17.76
CA ALA A 34 12.96 32.39 -18.12
C ALA A 34 12.15 31.88 -16.91
N LYS A 35 10.97 31.30 -17.17
CA LYS A 35 10.16 30.66 -16.11
C LYS A 35 10.64 29.24 -15.80
N TYR A 36 11.18 28.57 -16.81
CA TYR A 36 11.71 27.22 -16.71
C TYR A 36 12.88 27.05 -17.70
N LYS A 37 13.77 26.10 -17.41
CA LYS A 37 14.92 25.75 -18.25
C LYS A 37 15.22 24.26 -18.10
N TYR A 38 15.45 23.57 -19.22
CA TYR A 38 16.05 22.24 -19.19
C TYR A 38 17.55 22.38 -18.95
N MET A 39 18.09 21.61 -18.01
CA MET A 39 19.51 21.64 -17.63
C MET A 39 20.07 20.23 -17.68
N THR A 40 21.26 20.10 -18.24
CA THR A 40 22.08 18.90 -18.08
C THR A 40 22.55 18.75 -16.64
N LEU A 41 22.99 17.56 -16.24
CA LEU A 41 23.48 17.32 -14.87
C LEU A 41 24.56 18.33 -14.40
N PRO A 42 25.61 18.66 -15.17
CA PRO A 42 26.61 19.65 -14.75
C PRO A 42 26.06 21.09 -14.63
N GLU A 43 25.13 21.47 -15.53
CA GLU A 43 24.45 22.75 -15.46
C GLU A 43 23.56 22.84 -14.22
N LEU A 44 22.85 21.76 -13.89
CA LEU A 44 22.05 21.66 -12.67
C LEU A 44 22.94 21.79 -11.44
N GLN A 45 24.08 21.09 -11.40
CA GLN A 45 25.00 21.17 -10.26
C GLN A 45 25.54 22.59 -10.07
N THR A 46 25.91 23.28 -11.15
CA THR A 46 26.35 24.68 -11.11
C THR A 46 25.22 25.59 -10.60
N PHE A 47 24.01 25.43 -11.15
CA PHE A 47 22.83 26.19 -10.73
C PHE A 47 22.50 25.98 -9.24
N LEU A 48 22.54 24.74 -8.77
CA LEU A 48 22.31 24.38 -7.36
C LEU A 48 23.39 24.96 -6.46
N SER A 49 24.65 24.94 -6.88
CA SER A 49 25.77 25.55 -6.17
C SER A 49 25.55 27.05 -5.98
N ASP A 50 25.20 27.79 -7.03
CA ASP A 50 24.91 29.23 -6.96
C ASP A 50 23.67 29.54 -6.12
N THR A 51 22.74 28.60 -6.07
CA THR A 51 21.48 28.70 -5.31
C THR A 51 21.76 28.55 -3.82
N ILE A 52 22.71 27.71 -3.41
CA ILE A 52 23.20 27.63 -2.02
C ILE A 52 23.82 28.96 -1.57
N ASP A 53 24.60 29.63 -2.43
CA ASP A 53 25.21 30.93 -2.10
C ASP A 53 24.16 32.04 -1.89
N LYS A 54 22.99 31.89 -2.50
CA LYS A 54 21.82 32.77 -2.33
C LYS A 54 20.97 32.40 -1.10
N GLY A 55 21.40 31.42 -0.31
CA GLY A 55 20.71 30.96 0.88
C GLY A 55 19.56 29.98 0.61
N PHE A 56 19.41 29.44 -0.60
CA PHE A 56 18.45 28.37 -0.83
C PHE A 56 19.03 27.03 -0.34
N THR A 57 18.16 26.12 0.05
CA THR A 57 18.54 24.82 0.59
C THR A 57 17.64 23.73 0.02
N PHE A 58 18.19 22.54 -0.18
CA PHE A 58 17.49 21.39 -0.73
C PHE A 58 18.13 20.09 -0.18
N PRO A 59 17.33 19.04 0.05
CA PRO A 59 17.85 17.76 0.52
C PRO A 59 18.54 16.99 -0.63
N LEU A 60 19.59 16.24 -0.30
CA LEU A 60 20.34 15.39 -1.24
C LEU A 60 20.16 13.92 -0.90
N ASN A 61 19.87 13.07 -1.88
CA ASN A 61 19.92 11.63 -1.62
C ASN A 61 21.37 11.24 -1.29
N PRO A 62 21.65 10.55 -0.17
CA PRO A 62 23.01 10.12 0.17
C PRO A 62 23.66 9.25 -0.92
N LYS A 63 22.87 8.52 -1.72
CA LYS A 63 23.39 7.78 -2.88
C LYS A 63 24.11 8.72 -3.83
N TRP A 64 23.52 9.87 -4.16
CA TRP A 64 24.10 10.81 -5.12
C TRP A 64 25.45 11.33 -4.64
N VAL A 65 25.53 11.71 -3.36
CA VAL A 65 26.77 12.20 -2.73
C VAL A 65 27.89 11.14 -2.80
N LEU A 66 27.55 9.86 -2.68
CA LEU A 66 28.50 8.76 -2.58
C LEU A 66 28.84 8.10 -3.93
N CYS A 67 27.98 8.22 -4.93
CA CYS A 67 28.10 7.45 -6.17
C CYS A 67 28.25 8.32 -7.42
N ASP A 68 27.78 9.56 -7.39
CA ASP A 68 27.66 10.40 -8.58
C ASP A 68 28.65 11.57 -8.51
N ASP A 69 29.39 11.78 -9.60
CA ASP A 69 30.43 12.81 -9.68
C ASP A 69 29.86 14.22 -9.49
N GLY A 70 30.58 15.08 -8.75
CA GLY A 70 30.21 16.47 -8.49
C GLY A 70 29.25 16.69 -7.32
N TRP A 71 28.47 15.70 -6.90
CA TRP A 71 27.51 15.85 -5.81
C TRP A 71 28.15 15.97 -4.43
N ALA A 72 29.32 15.39 -4.22
CA ALA A 72 30.11 15.58 -2.99
C ALA A 72 30.46 17.06 -2.75
N ALA A 73 30.85 17.79 -3.80
CA ALA A 73 31.15 19.21 -3.69
C ALA A 73 29.91 20.05 -3.31
N LEU A 74 28.73 19.69 -3.81
CA LEU A 74 27.46 20.32 -3.40
C LEU A 74 27.10 20.01 -1.95
N TRP A 75 27.31 18.77 -1.52
CA TRP A 75 27.12 18.36 -0.13
C TRP A 75 28.02 19.16 0.81
N ASP A 76 29.31 19.26 0.50
CA ASP A 76 30.27 20.05 1.28
C ASP A 76 29.86 21.51 1.33
N LYS A 77 29.36 22.06 0.21
CA LYS A 77 28.86 23.43 0.16
C LYS A 77 27.62 23.65 1.03
N LEU A 78 26.68 22.70 1.05
CA LEU A 78 25.50 22.73 1.93
C LEU A 78 25.89 22.68 3.40
N VAL A 79 26.76 21.72 3.77
CA VAL A 79 27.18 21.49 5.16
C VAL A 79 28.02 22.66 5.68
N ASN A 80 28.85 23.27 4.85
CA ASN A 80 29.71 24.40 5.22
C ASN A 80 29.08 25.78 4.94
N SER A 81 27.81 25.84 4.52
CA SER A 81 27.14 27.11 4.23
C SER A 81 27.03 28.00 5.47
N THR A 82 27.33 29.28 5.33
CA THR A 82 27.20 30.26 6.43
C THR A 82 25.77 30.78 6.61
N HIS A 83 24.86 30.43 5.70
CA HIS A 83 23.47 30.88 5.74
C HIS A 83 22.67 30.14 6.83
N PRO A 84 22.05 30.85 7.79
CA PRO A 84 21.35 30.22 8.92
C PRO A 84 20.22 29.28 8.50
N ASN A 85 19.47 29.63 7.47
CA ASN A 85 18.37 28.81 6.96
C ASN A 85 18.86 27.52 6.29
N VAL A 86 20.01 27.54 5.62
CA VAL A 86 20.64 26.34 5.06
C VAL A 86 21.03 25.39 6.19
N GLN A 87 21.68 25.91 7.24
CA GLN A 87 22.09 25.12 8.41
C GLN A 87 20.92 24.53 9.20
N LEU A 88 19.83 25.29 9.35
CA LEU A 88 18.60 24.80 9.98
C LEU A 88 18.00 23.63 9.19
N SER A 89 17.89 23.76 7.86
CA SER A 89 17.36 22.69 7.02
C SER A 89 18.24 21.44 7.00
N ILE A 90 19.56 21.62 6.92
CA ILE A 90 20.53 20.50 6.96
C ILE A 90 20.48 19.79 8.32
N SER A 91 20.24 20.52 9.41
CA SER A 91 20.04 19.95 10.76
C SER A 91 18.71 19.24 10.92
N ALA A 92 17.67 19.68 10.22
CA ALA A 92 16.39 18.98 10.19
C ALA A 92 16.45 17.67 9.37
N TRP A 93 17.09 17.68 8.20
CA TRP A 93 17.13 16.51 7.31
C TRP A 93 18.20 15.48 7.70
N TYR A 94 19.35 15.94 8.20
CA TYR A 94 20.45 15.09 8.64
C TYR A 94 20.91 15.53 10.02
N PRO A 95 20.18 15.20 11.10
CA PRO A 95 20.56 15.62 12.43
C PRO A 95 21.95 15.11 12.81
N PRO A 96 22.83 15.93 13.43
CA PRO A 96 24.21 15.51 13.74
C PRO A 96 24.28 14.25 14.62
N GLU A 97 23.32 14.08 15.53
CA GLU A 97 23.18 12.93 16.42
C GLU A 97 22.81 11.63 15.71
N SER A 98 22.26 11.71 14.48
CA SER A 98 21.92 10.52 13.69
C SER A 98 23.17 9.75 13.21
N GLY A 99 24.33 10.40 13.19
CA GLY A 99 25.57 9.86 12.64
C GLY A 99 25.60 9.75 11.11
N VAL A 100 24.53 10.13 10.40
CA VAL A 100 24.44 10.01 8.94
C VAL A 100 25.46 10.90 8.24
N ARG A 101 25.64 12.16 8.68
CA ARG A 101 26.63 13.08 8.09
C ARG A 101 28.05 12.52 8.18
N LYS A 102 28.44 12.07 9.37
CA LYS A 102 29.75 11.45 9.61
C LYS A 102 29.95 10.23 8.72
N ARG A 103 28.92 9.39 8.57
CA ARG A 103 29.00 8.21 7.71
C ARG A 103 29.15 8.56 6.24
N ILE A 104 28.49 9.60 5.74
CA ILE A 104 28.68 10.09 4.37
C ILE A 104 30.13 10.54 4.19
N GLU A 105 30.65 11.33 5.12
CA GLU A 105 32.03 11.83 5.08
C GLU A 105 33.07 10.70 5.16
N ASP A 106 32.93 9.77 6.11
CA ASP A 106 33.82 8.61 6.28
C ASP A 106 33.88 7.76 4.99
N VAL A 107 32.73 7.57 4.33
CA VAL A 107 32.65 6.82 3.08
C VAL A 107 33.25 7.61 1.91
N HIS A 108 32.98 8.91 1.82
CA HIS A 108 33.56 9.76 0.78
C HIS A 108 35.10 9.85 0.91
N GLN A 109 35.62 9.99 2.13
CA GLN A 109 37.07 9.95 2.40
C GLN A 109 37.69 8.62 1.95
N LYS A 110 36.99 7.50 2.16
CA LYS A 110 37.44 6.18 1.73
C LYS A 110 37.35 5.99 0.21
N TYR A 111 36.39 6.63 -0.44
CA TYR A 111 36.10 6.50 -1.87
C TYR A 111 35.90 7.90 -2.51
N PRO A 112 36.99 8.67 -2.71
CA PRO A 112 36.88 10.07 -3.13
C PRO A 112 36.35 10.27 -4.55
N LYS A 113 36.43 9.25 -5.41
CA LYS A 113 35.85 9.25 -6.76
C LYS A 113 34.45 8.60 -6.80
N GLY A 114 33.80 8.55 -5.65
CA GLY A 114 32.58 7.79 -5.43
C GLY A 114 32.80 6.27 -5.49
N TYR A 115 31.71 5.53 -5.28
CA TYR A 115 31.66 4.10 -5.59
C TYR A 115 31.68 3.92 -7.11
N GLN A 116 32.88 3.90 -7.68
CA GLN A 116 33.08 3.42 -9.04
C GLN A 116 32.68 1.95 -9.06
N SER A 117 31.44 1.70 -9.46
CA SER A 117 31.05 0.37 -9.91
C SER A 117 31.88 0.15 -11.15
N ASP A 118 32.93 -0.67 -11.05
CA ASP A 118 33.80 -1.07 -12.16
C ASP A 118 32.96 -1.96 -13.10
N LEU A 119 31.96 -1.34 -13.74
CA LEU A 119 30.95 -1.96 -14.58
C LEU A 119 31.55 -2.38 -15.92
N SER A 120 32.68 -1.80 -16.30
CA SER A 120 33.50 -2.24 -17.43
C SER A 120 34.09 -3.64 -17.21
N GLY A 121 34.28 -4.05 -15.95
CA GLY A 121 34.69 -5.40 -15.55
C GLY A 121 33.53 -6.30 -15.08
N ARG A 122 32.36 -5.74 -14.76
CA ARG A 122 31.16 -6.53 -14.45
C ARG A 122 30.60 -7.12 -15.72
N LYS A 123 31.04 -8.35 -16.03
CA LYS A 123 30.22 -9.30 -16.78
C LYS A 123 28.78 -9.17 -16.27
N LYS A 124 27.83 -8.90 -17.16
CA LYS A 124 26.39 -9.05 -16.89
C LYS A 124 26.19 -10.28 -15.99
N GLY A 125 25.56 -10.11 -14.82
CA GLY A 125 25.34 -11.17 -13.86
C GLY A 125 26.52 -11.41 -12.90
N THR A 126 26.68 -10.54 -11.90
CA THR A 126 27.27 -11.08 -10.66
C THR A 126 26.22 -12.02 -10.10
N GLN A 127 26.59 -13.28 -9.85
CA GLN A 127 25.69 -14.32 -9.33
C GLN A 127 24.81 -13.81 -8.18
N ALA A 128 25.33 -12.93 -7.32
CA ALA A 128 24.58 -12.32 -6.23
C ALA A 128 23.43 -11.38 -6.68
N TRP A 129 23.57 -10.66 -7.78
CA TRP A 129 22.51 -9.80 -8.31
C TRP A 129 21.41 -10.64 -8.98
N ASP A 130 21.81 -11.66 -9.75
CA ASP A 130 20.87 -12.63 -10.34
C ASP A 130 20.14 -13.41 -9.22
N GLU A 131 20.86 -13.80 -8.16
CA GLU A 131 20.26 -14.43 -6.97
C GLU A 131 19.29 -13.50 -6.25
N ALA A 132 19.61 -12.20 -6.13
CA ALA A 132 18.72 -11.21 -5.52
C ALA A 132 17.48 -10.95 -6.39
N GLU A 133 17.63 -10.88 -7.71
CA GLU A 133 16.51 -10.74 -8.65
C GLU A 133 15.61 -11.98 -8.63
N ILE A 134 16.20 -13.17 -8.65
CA ILE A 134 15.48 -14.45 -8.50
C ILE A 134 14.77 -14.50 -7.14
N ALA A 135 15.41 -14.05 -6.05
CA ALA A 135 14.81 -14.03 -4.73
C ALA A 135 13.63 -13.05 -4.65
N LEU A 136 13.75 -11.88 -5.29
CA LEU A 136 12.69 -10.89 -5.38
C LEU A 136 11.51 -11.42 -6.19
N ASP A 137 11.75 -12.03 -7.35
CA ASP A 137 10.70 -12.63 -8.18
C ASP A 137 10.01 -13.80 -7.44
N LYS A 138 10.79 -14.68 -6.77
CA LYS A 138 10.24 -15.72 -5.88
C LYS A 138 9.36 -15.12 -4.79
N TYR A 139 9.81 -14.06 -4.12
CA TYR A 139 9.03 -13.39 -3.09
C TYR A 139 7.72 -12.81 -3.65
N GLN A 140 7.75 -12.15 -4.80
CA GLN A 140 6.56 -11.60 -5.44
C GLN A 140 5.58 -12.70 -5.87
N ARG A 141 6.07 -13.80 -6.46
CA ARG A 141 5.24 -14.97 -6.80
C ARG A 141 4.57 -15.56 -5.57
N ILE A 142 5.31 -15.74 -4.47
CA ILE A 142 4.77 -16.20 -3.19
C ILE A 142 3.69 -15.25 -2.67
N GLN A 143 3.89 -13.94 -2.74
CA GLN A 143 2.88 -12.96 -2.30
C GLN A 143 1.61 -13.01 -3.14
N ARG A 144 1.73 -13.14 -4.47
CA ARG A 144 0.57 -13.34 -5.35
C ARG A 144 -0.15 -14.65 -5.04
N ALA A 145 0.59 -15.74 -4.82
CA ALA A 145 0.02 -17.03 -4.43
C ALA A 145 -0.70 -16.96 -3.08
N LYS A 146 -0.11 -16.28 -2.07
CA LYS A 146 -0.74 -16.03 -0.77
C LYS A 146 -2.06 -15.27 -0.90
N ARG A 147 -2.10 -14.22 -1.73
CA ARG A 147 -3.34 -13.46 -2.00
C ARG A 147 -4.40 -14.34 -2.67
N LYS A 148 -4.03 -15.13 -3.68
CA LYS A 148 -4.95 -16.07 -4.35
C LYS A 148 -5.48 -17.12 -3.38
N LEU A 149 -4.62 -17.73 -2.57
CA LEU A 149 -5.01 -18.70 -1.55
C LEU A 149 -5.96 -18.08 -0.54
N TYR A 150 -5.68 -16.86 -0.07
CA TYR A 150 -6.56 -16.13 0.83
C TYR A 150 -7.96 -15.93 0.22
N CYS A 151 -8.05 -15.51 -1.05
CA CYS A 151 -9.34 -15.40 -1.75
C CYS A 151 -10.10 -16.73 -1.83
N VAL A 152 -9.40 -17.84 -2.11
CA VAL A 152 -10.01 -19.19 -2.14
C VAL A 152 -10.52 -19.60 -0.76
N LEU A 153 -9.75 -19.36 0.31
CA LEU A 153 -10.17 -19.65 1.68
C LEU A 153 -11.39 -18.81 2.09
N CYS A 154 -11.44 -17.53 1.70
CA CYS A 154 -12.63 -16.70 1.88
C CYS A 154 -13.84 -17.28 1.15
N PHE A 155 -13.68 -17.74 -0.10
CA PHE A 155 -14.76 -18.35 -0.88
C PHE A 155 -15.28 -19.65 -0.25
N ILE A 156 -14.38 -20.53 0.20
CA ILE A 156 -14.74 -21.76 0.92
C ILE A 156 -15.52 -21.43 2.20
N SER A 157 -15.09 -20.42 2.96
CA SER A 157 -15.80 -19.96 4.16
C SER A 157 -17.24 -19.52 3.83
N ILE A 158 -17.43 -18.76 2.75
CA ILE A 158 -18.75 -18.33 2.28
C ILE A 158 -19.62 -19.53 1.87
N LEU A 159 -19.06 -20.50 1.14
CA LEU A 159 -19.79 -21.71 0.75
C LEU A 159 -20.20 -22.56 1.96
N GLN A 160 -19.31 -22.72 2.95
CA GLN A 160 -19.62 -23.45 4.17
C GLN A 160 -20.74 -22.76 4.98
N GLN A 161 -20.72 -21.43 5.08
CA GLN A 161 -21.80 -20.67 5.70
C GLN A 161 -23.13 -20.83 4.95
N THR A 162 -23.09 -20.84 3.62
CA THR A 162 -24.27 -21.04 2.77
C THR A 162 -24.87 -22.43 2.97
N GLN A 163 -24.03 -23.49 3.00
CA GLN A 163 -24.49 -24.85 3.26
C GLN A 163 -25.09 -25.02 4.66
N LYS A 164 -24.48 -24.39 5.69
CA LYS A 164 -25.04 -24.39 7.05
C LYS A 164 -26.44 -23.74 7.08
N LYS A 165 -26.62 -22.65 6.34
CA LYS A 165 -27.92 -21.97 6.20
C LYS A 165 -28.98 -22.83 5.50
N ILE A 166 -28.59 -23.56 4.45
CA ILE A 166 -29.50 -24.50 3.75
C ILE A 166 -29.92 -25.64 4.68
N LYS A 167 -28.97 -26.26 5.38
CA LYS A 167 -29.27 -27.35 6.34
C LYS A 167 -30.18 -26.87 7.49
N ALA A 168 -29.97 -25.66 7.99
CA ALA A 168 -30.83 -25.06 9.01
C ALA A 168 -32.27 -24.86 8.52
N ARG A 169 -32.46 -24.51 7.24
CA ARG A 169 -33.80 -24.39 6.63
C ARG A 169 -34.50 -25.74 6.47
N GLN A 170 -33.79 -26.77 6.00
CA GLN A 170 -34.35 -28.11 5.87
C GLN A 170 -34.82 -28.67 7.22
N ILE A 171 -34.01 -28.49 8.28
CA ILE A 171 -34.39 -28.92 9.64
C ILE A 171 -35.60 -28.14 10.16
N SER A 172 -35.76 -26.87 9.79
CA SER A 172 -36.95 -26.09 10.19
C SER A 172 -38.23 -26.47 9.45
N GLU A 173 -38.13 -26.93 8.20
CA GLU A 173 -39.28 -27.36 7.39
C GLU A 173 -39.74 -28.78 7.73
N GLU A 174 -38.85 -29.65 8.21
CA GLU A 174 -39.19 -31.02 8.63
C GLU A 174 -39.73 -31.13 10.06
N SER A 175 -39.99 -30.01 10.76
CA SER A 175 -40.69 -30.07 12.04
C SER A 175 -42.14 -30.51 11.77
N PRO A 176 -42.52 -31.75 12.16
CA PRO A 176 -43.76 -32.34 11.71
C PRO A 176 -44.91 -31.54 12.29
N ASN A 177 -45.76 -31.08 11.37
CA ASN A 177 -47.12 -30.67 11.60
C ASN A 177 -47.83 -31.78 12.39
N SER A 178 -47.72 -31.73 13.71
CA SER A 178 -48.52 -32.54 14.61
C SER A 178 -49.93 -32.00 14.46
N GLY A 179 -50.74 -32.78 13.73
CA GLY A 179 -52.12 -32.44 13.46
C GLY A 179 -52.89 -32.28 14.77
N GLU A 180 -53.12 -31.03 15.14
CA GLU A 180 -54.26 -30.65 15.96
C GLU A 180 -55.32 -30.13 15.00
N SER A 181 -56.32 -30.97 14.72
CA SER A 181 -57.52 -30.58 13.99
C SER A 181 -58.30 -29.58 14.84
N PHE A 182 -58.09 -28.30 14.62
CA PHE A 182 -58.94 -27.27 15.20
C PHE A 182 -60.14 -27.05 14.28
N THR A 183 -61.26 -27.67 14.63
CA THR A 183 -62.59 -27.34 14.09
C THR A 183 -62.91 -25.88 14.41
N GLY A 184 -63.38 -25.15 13.40
CA GLY A 184 -63.58 -23.71 13.48
C GLY A 184 -64.60 -23.30 14.53
N GLU A 185 -64.33 -22.15 15.15
CA GLU A 185 -65.37 -21.23 15.61
C GLU A 185 -64.78 -19.82 15.78
N THR A 186 -65.49 -18.88 15.16
CA THR A 186 -65.44 -17.42 15.24
C THR A 186 -64.95 -16.83 16.57
N LYS A 187 -63.97 -15.91 16.52
CA LYS A 187 -63.77 -14.85 17.54
C LYS A 187 -62.87 -13.71 17.07
N THR A 188 -63.33 -12.98 16.07
CA THR A 188 -62.93 -11.58 15.79
C THR A 188 -63.75 -10.64 16.67
N GLU A 189 -63.47 -10.60 17.97
CA GLU A 189 -63.93 -9.56 18.91
C GLU A 189 -63.38 -9.87 20.31
N LYS A 190 -62.15 -9.39 20.63
CA LYS A 190 -61.69 -9.13 22.03
C LYS A 190 -60.25 -8.60 22.21
N PHE A 191 -59.62 -7.98 21.21
CA PHE A 191 -58.25 -7.45 21.37
C PHE A 191 -58.13 -5.91 21.34
N LEU A 192 -59.24 -5.18 21.55
CA LEU A 192 -59.28 -3.71 21.56
C LEU A 192 -59.90 -3.12 22.83
N ALA A 193 -59.70 -3.77 23.99
CA ALA A 193 -60.21 -3.29 25.28
C ALA A 193 -59.25 -3.50 26.47
N THR A 194 -57.93 -3.39 26.26
CA THR A 194 -56.95 -3.41 27.37
C THR A 194 -55.77 -2.48 27.11
N ILE A 195 -56.08 -1.27 26.63
CA ILE A 195 -55.19 -0.10 26.70
C ILE A 195 -56.08 1.09 27.07
N LYS A 196 -56.50 1.11 28.33
CA LYS A 196 -57.03 2.23 29.11
C LYS A 196 -57.05 1.71 30.54
N ASP A 197 -56.63 2.52 31.49
CA ASP A 197 -56.42 2.23 32.91
C ASP A 197 -54.98 1.87 33.27
N ASN A 198 -54.07 2.85 33.15
CA ASN A 198 -53.01 3.04 34.14
C ASN A 198 -52.51 4.49 34.12
N GLU A 199 -53.37 5.41 34.56
CA GLU A 199 -52.96 6.73 35.07
C GLU A 199 -53.35 6.78 36.55
N GLY A 200 -52.37 7.07 37.41
CA GLY A 200 -52.61 7.56 38.77
C GLY A 200 -52.26 6.59 39.90
N ALA A 201 -51.02 6.65 40.37
CA ALA A 201 -50.72 6.56 41.81
C ALA A 201 -49.32 7.13 42.06
N HIS A 202 -49.31 8.31 42.68
CA HIS A 202 -48.21 8.81 43.48
C HIS A 202 -47.89 7.79 44.59
N ASP A 203 -46.61 7.53 44.85
CA ASP A 203 -46.14 7.45 46.23
C ASP A 203 -44.65 7.74 46.34
N GLU A 204 -44.36 8.41 47.44
CA GLU A 204 -43.12 9.02 47.87
C GLU A 204 -42.01 7.97 48.06
N ILE A 205 -40.82 8.23 47.53
CA ILE A 205 -39.61 7.53 47.97
C ILE A 205 -38.74 8.50 48.76
N GLU A 206 -38.68 8.15 50.03
CA GLU A 206 -37.95 8.70 51.14
C GLU A 206 -36.44 8.87 50.85
N VAL A 207 -35.96 10.09 51.09
CA VAL A 207 -34.56 10.48 51.00
C VAL A 207 -33.84 9.99 52.26
N VAL A 208 -32.94 9.01 52.12
CA VAL A 208 -31.98 8.63 53.17
C VAL A 208 -30.60 9.22 52.84
N PRO A 209 -29.99 10.02 53.73
CA PRO A 209 -28.71 10.68 53.48
C PRO A 209 -27.50 9.90 53.99
N LEU A 210 -26.39 10.05 53.23
CA LEU A 210 -24.97 9.99 53.59
C LEU A 210 -24.41 8.80 54.38
N GLU A 211 -23.40 8.15 53.78
CA GLU A 211 -22.18 7.82 54.52
C GLU A 211 -20.94 7.97 53.62
N GLU A 212 -20.12 8.97 53.96
CA GLU A 212 -18.74 9.14 53.52
C GLU A 212 -17.86 8.08 54.21
N VAL A 213 -16.97 7.43 53.45
CA VAL A 213 -15.89 6.62 54.03
C VAL A 213 -14.57 6.93 53.30
N PRO A 214 -13.45 7.08 54.05
CA PRO A 214 -12.39 8.01 53.68
C PRO A 214 -11.23 7.39 52.90
N SER A 215 -10.50 8.30 52.26
CA SER A 215 -9.18 8.11 51.67
C SER A 215 -8.10 7.81 52.72
N GLU A 216 -7.48 6.63 52.65
CA GLU A 216 -6.21 6.36 53.32
C GLU A 216 -5.05 6.30 52.33
N ALA A 217 -4.18 7.29 52.46
CA ALA A 217 -2.84 7.32 51.90
C ALA A 217 -1.95 6.28 52.60
N LYS A 218 -1.19 5.50 51.82
CA LYS A 218 -0.01 4.79 52.33
C LYS A 218 1.23 5.20 51.54
N GLU A 219 1.85 6.23 52.09
CA GLU A 219 3.24 6.63 51.91
C GLU A 219 4.16 5.47 52.37
N LYS A 220 4.96 4.91 51.46
CA LYS A 220 6.07 4.01 51.82
C LYS A 220 7.39 4.72 51.54
N LYS A 221 7.99 5.20 52.63
CA LYS A 221 9.43 5.49 52.75
C LYS A 221 10.25 4.21 52.60
N GLY A 222 11.22 4.22 51.68
CA GLY A 222 12.41 3.37 51.67
C GLY A 222 13.57 4.24 51.17
N GLN A 223 14.37 4.82 52.07
CA GLN A 223 15.68 4.30 52.49
C GLN A 223 16.65 4.19 51.29
N ARG A 224 17.34 5.28 50.95
CA ARG A 224 18.72 5.61 51.37
C ARG A 224 19.76 4.60 50.85
N VAL A 225 20.31 4.89 49.67
CA VAL A 225 21.69 4.54 49.33
C VAL A 225 22.36 5.80 48.79
N SER A 226 23.29 6.31 49.58
CA SER A 226 24.23 7.36 49.23
C SER A 226 25.33 6.80 48.34
N PHE A 227 25.62 7.48 47.23
CA PHE A 227 26.96 7.41 46.62
C PHE A 227 27.42 8.82 46.27
N SER A 228 28.63 9.10 46.69
CA SER A 228 29.31 10.39 46.77
C SER A 228 29.77 10.92 45.41
N GLU A 229 29.57 12.24 45.25
CA GLU A 229 30.51 13.25 44.75
C GLU A 229 31.35 12.95 43.48
N ARG A 230 31.04 13.69 42.40
CA ARG A 230 32.08 14.30 41.56
C ARG A 230 31.60 15.58 40.86
N SER A 231 32.02 16.69 41.44
CA SER A 231 32.42 17.97 40.81
C SER A 231 31.69 18.46 39.55
N SER A 232 30.80 19.42 39.78
CA SER A 232 30.19 20.35 38.83
C SER A 232 31.13 21.50 38.43
N SER A 233 31.27 21.75 37.12
CA SER A 233 31.62 23.07 36.58
C SER A 233 30.35 23.71 36.01
N SER A 234 29.86 24.72 36.71
CA SER A 234 28.66 25.51 36.40
C SER A 234 28.96 26.57 35.34
N SER A 235 28.40 26.42 34.15
CA SER A 235 28.24 27.50 33.16
C SER A 235 26.78 27.95 33.16
N THR A 236 26.58 29.20 33.52
CA THR A 236 25.29 29.90 33.60
C THR A 236 24.71 30.09 32.21
N GLU A 237 23.72 29.29 31.82
CA GLU A 237 22.88 29.55 30.65
C GLU A 237 21.72 30.47 31.03
N LEU A 238 21.66 31.64 30.40
CA LEU A 238 20.50 32.51 30.42
C LEU A 238 19.51 32.08 29.33
N PRO A 239 18.20 32.06 29.58
CA PRO A 239 17.22 31.71 28.58
C PRO A 239 17.06 32.86 27.58
N LEU A 240 17.38 32.61 26.31
CA LEU A 240 17.10 33.50 25.19
C LEU A 240 15.62 33.35 24.81
N GLU A 241 14.83 34.40 25.03
CA GLU A 241 13.48 34.50 24.47
C GLU A 241 13.57 34.75 22.95
N PRO A 242 12.65 34.16 22.15
CA PRO A 242 12.61 34.39 20.72
C PRO A 242 12.19 35.85 20.40
N PRO A 243 12.75 36.45 19.32
CA PRO A 243 12.46 37.84 18.97
C PRO A 243 10.99 38.03 18.64
N SER A 244 10.48 39.19 19.01
CA SER A 244 9.09 39.57 18.82
C SER A 244 8.75 39.71 17.33
N ARG A 245 7.47 39.53 16.98
CA ARG A 245 6.97 39.66 15.60
C ARG A 245 7.23 41.05 15.00
N GLU A 246 7.39 42.07 15.84
CA GLU A 246 7.71 43.45 15.46
C GLU A 246 9.20 43.63 15.11
N GLU A 247 10.11 42.94 15.79
CA GLU A 247 11.54 42.93 15.44
C GLU A 247 11.79 42.23 14.10
N ILE A 248 11.03 41.17 13.80
CA ILE A 248 11.09 40.47 12.51
C ILE A 248 10.59 41.37 11.37
N ALA A 249 9.57 42.20 11.62
CA ALA A 249 9.04 43.13 10.62
C ALA A 249 10.03 44.27 10.27
N ASN A 250 10.90 44.65 11.20
CA ASN A 250 11.88 45.72 11.01
C ASN A 250 13.20 45.27 10.36
N MET A 251 13.41 43.95 10.19
CA MET A 251 14.63 43.39 9.58
C MET A 251 14.60 43.25 8.05
N MET A 252 13.52 43.67 7.37
CA MET A 252 13.47 43.68 5.91
C MET A 252 13.68 45.10 5.34
N PRO A 253 14.73 45.35 4.53
CA PRO A 253 14.87 46.64 3.86
C PRO A 253 13.83 46.80 2.77
N ALA A 254 13.13 47.94 2.80
CA ALA A 254 12.20 48.37 1.78
C ALA A 254 12.92 48.52 0.42
N ILE A 255 12.66 47.59 -0.50
CA ILE A 255 13.02 47.75 -1.92
C ILE A 255 12.00 48.73 -2.51
N SER A 256 12.34 50.01 -2.43
CA SER A 256 11.60 51.09 -3.09
C SER A 256 11.75 51.00 -4.61
N GLN A 257 10.62 51.18 -5.27
CA GLN A 257 10.48 51.37 -6.71
C GLN A 257 11.30 52.57 -7.21
N GLY A 258 12.02 52.38 -8.31
CA GLY A 258 12.68 53.44 -9.06
C GLY A 258 12.66 53.14 -10.55
N LEU A 259 11.83 53.89 -11.28
CA LEU A 259 11.75 53.96 -12.73
C LEU A 259 13.13 54.09 -13.40
N LEU A 260 13.30 53.50 -14.58
CA LEU A 260 13.80 54.27 -15.74
C LEU A 260 13.30 53.69 -17.06
N ARG A 261 13.08 54.63 -17.98
CA ARG A 261 12.29 54.60 -19.19
C ARG A 261 13.25 54.91 -20.35
N SER A 262 13.37 54.05 -21.35
CA SER A 262 13.94 54.40 -22.66
C SER A 262 13.38 53.43 -23.72
N ARG A 263 12.37 53.83 -24.48
CA ARG A 263 12.42 54.51 -25.79
C ARG A 263 13.27 53.79 -26.85
N SER A 264 12.52 53.34 -27.86
CA SER A 264 12.89 52.92 -29.22
C SER A 264 13.85 53.85 -29.96
N ALA A 265 14.72 53.29 -30.80
CA ALA A 265 14.96 53.78 -32.15
C ALA A 265 15.64 52.73 -33.04
N SER A 266 15.23 52.78 -34.30
CA SER A 266 15.61 52.03 -35.51
C SER A 266 17.05 52.19 -35.99
N GLY A 267 17.51 51.22 -36.81
CA GLY A 267 18.46 51.45 -37.93
C GLY A 267 19.57 50.39 -38.02
N ARG A 268 19.45 49.35 -38.86
CA ARG A 268 19.81 49.23 -40.31
C ARG A 268 21.27 48.80 -40.58
N ALA A 269 21.38 47.81 -41.48
CA ALA A 269 22.53 47.40 -42.31
C ALA A 269 23.69 46.67 -41.62
N SER A 270 24.45 45.74 -42.22
CA SER A 270 24.37 44.88 -43.41
C SER A 270 25.70 44.11 -43.47
N GLY A 271 25.70 42.85 -43.92
CA GLY A 271 26.90 42.06 -44.23
C GLY A 271 26.65 40.59 -43.85
N ARG A 272 26.28 39.66 -44.74
CA ARG A 272 26.76 39.27 -46.08
C ARG A 272 28.15 38.61 -46.04
N SER A 273 28.18 37.29 -45.85
CA SER A 273 29.11 36.30 -46.46
C SER A 273 28.71 34.90 -45.94
N SER A 274 27.98 34.04 -46.65
CA SER A 274 28.32 33.15 -47.77
C SER A 274 29.39 32.06 -47.50
N SER A 275 28.93 30.82 -47.30
CA SER A 275 29.46 29.59 -47.92
C SER A 275 28.45 28.45 -47.66
N LEU A 276 27.69 27.99 -48.66
CA LEU A 276 28.03 26.90 -49.59
C LEU A 276 28.42 25.59 -48.88
N PHE A 277 27.45 24.70 -48.69
CA PHE A 277 27.58 23.29 -49.06
C PHE A 277 26.21 22.72 -49.46
N ARG A 278 26.05 22.52 -50.76
CA ARG A 278 24.96 21.79 -51.40
C ARG A 278 25.46 20.36 -51.60
N ARG A 279 24.85 19.38 -50.92
CA ARG A 279 24.90 17.97 -51.34
C ARG A 279 23.49 17.43 -51.38
N THR A 280 23.02 17.21 -52.60
CA THR A 280 22.02 16.21 -52.94
C THR A 280 22.56 14.83 -52.61
N SER A 281 21.74 13.96 -52.04
CA SER A 281 21.60 12.56 -52.45
C SER A 281 20.46 11.88 -51.71
N SER A 282 19.59 11.29 -52.50
CA SER A 282 18.46 10.42 -52.17
C SER A 282 18.89 9.16 -51.43
N SER A 283 18.09 8.70 -50.47
CA SER A 283 17.87 7.27 -50.22
C SER A 283 16.59 7.07 -49.43
N SER A 284 15.52 6.67 -50.11
CA SER A 284 14.30 6.14 -49.52
C SER A 284 14.53 4.66 -49.22
N VAL A 285 14.77 4.32 -47.94
CA VAL A 285 14.84 2.94 -47.48
C VAL A 285 13.43 2.45 -47.19
N ILE A 286 13.06 1.38 -47.89
CA ILE A 286 11.85 0.59 -47.68
C ILE A 286 12.03 -0.15 -46.34
N LEU A 287 11.24 0.21 -45.33
CA LEU A 287 11.05 -0.58 -44.11
C LEU A 287 9.77 -1.39 -44.30
N ALA A 288 9.92 -2.60 -44.81
CA ALA A 288 8.93 -3.64 -44.71
C ALA A 288 9.67 -4.96 -44.53
N ASP A 289 9.21 -5.75 -43.56
CA ASP A 289 9.43 -7.20 -43.43
C ASP A 289 10.46 -7.74 -42.41
N ASP A 290 10.58 -7.12 -41.22
CA ASP A 290 11.32 -7.73 -40.09
C ASP A 290 10.47 -8.64 -39.18
N SER A 291 9.13 -8.60 -39.25
CA SER A 291 8.29 -9.38 -38.33
C SER A 291 8.15 -10.86 -38.69
N ILE A 292 8.35 -11.22 -39.96
CA ILE A 292 8.26 -12.62 -40.41
C ILE A 292 9.56 -13.40 -40.07
N ALA A 293 10.70 -12.70 -40.01
CA ALA A 293 11.98 -13.31 -39.65
C ALA A 293 12.05 -13.73 -38.16
N GLU A 294 11.43 -12.98 -37.26
CA GLU A 294 11.42 -13.31 -35.83
C GLU A 294 10.51 -14.51 -35.48
N GLU A 295 9.40 -14.70 -36.19
CA GLU A 295 8.48 -15.82 -35.92
C GLU A 295 9.07 -17.17 -36.35
N ASN A 296 9.81 -17.20 -37.47
CA ASN A 296 10.51 -18.41 -37.95
C ASN A 296 11.65 -18.85 -37.00
N CYS A 297 12.31 -17.90 -36.34
CA CYS A 297 13.40 -18.20 -35.40
C CYS A 297 12.92 -19.01 -34.19
N ASN A 298 11.67 -18.83 -33.76
CA ASN A 298 11.11 -19.54 -32.60
C ASN A 298 10.86 -21.04 -32.87
N VAL A 299 10.50 -21.40 -34.11
CA VAL A 299 10.25 -22.80 -34.49
C VAL A 299 11.58 -23.55 -34.60
N GLU A 300 12.60 -22.93 -35.18
CA GLU A 300 13.94 -23.51 -35.34
C GLU A 300 14.61 -23.81 -33.98
N VAL A 301 14.41 -22.95 -32.98
CA VAL A 301 14.92 -23.19 -31.62
C VAL A 301 14.23 -24.38 -30.96
N ILE A 302 12.91 -24.53 -31.15
CA ILE A 302 12.17 -25.69 -30.61
C ILE A 302 12.63 -26.98 -31.29
N ASP A 303 12.88 -26.93 -32.60
CA ASP A 303 13.39 -28.09 -33.36
C ASP A 303 14.80 -28.48 -32.92
N SER A 304 15.69 -27.50 -32.71
CA SER A 304 17.03 -27.76 -32.17
C SER A 304 17.00 -28.36 -30.77
N LEU A 305 16.02 -28.00 -29.92
CA LEU A 305 15.86 -28.57 -28.57
C LEU A 305 15.24 -29.97 -28.61
N LEU A 306 14.40 -30.27 -29.60
CA LEU A 306 13.79 -31.58 -29.78
C LEU A 306 14.76 -32.61 -30.38
N ASP A 307 15.71 -32.16 -31.20
CA ASP A 307 16.75 -33.00 -31.82
C ASP A 307 17.89 -33.37 -30.85
N ASP A 308 18.07 -32.61 -29.76
CA ASP A 308 19.08 -32.89 -28.75
C ASP A 308 18.64 -34.05 -27.85
N ASN A 309 19.10 -35.26 -28.19
CA ASN A 309 18.55 -36.51 -27.67
C ASN A 309 18.71 -36.73 -26.16
N ASP A 310 19.69 -36.08 -25.53
CA ASP A 310 20.17 -36.44 -24.19
C ASP A 310 19.77 -35.50 -23.05
N SER A 311 19.05 -34.40 -23.32
CA SER A 311 18.79 -33.36 -22.30
C SER A 311 17.34 -33.25 -21.82
N LEU A 312 16.38 -33.81 -22.55
CA LEU A 312 14.95 -33.63 -22.25
C LEU A 312 14.24 -34.95 -21.95
N SER A 313 13.45 -34.95 -20.88
CA SER A 313 12.50 -36.02 -20.59
C SER A 313 11.42 -36.11 -21.68
N GLU A 314 10.82 -37.29 -21.85
CA GLU A 314 9.75 -37.51 -22.83
C GLU A 314 8.55 -36.57 -22.63
N SER A 315 8.25 -36.18 -21.39
CA SER A 315 7.21 -35.18 -21.08
C SER A 315 7.57 -33.78 -21.57
N GLN A 316 8.85 -33.38 -21.46
CA GLN A 316 9.32 -32.10 -21.95
C GLN A 316 9.34 -32.06 -23.48
N LYS A 317 9.79 -33.15 -24.12
CA LYS A 317 9.73 -33.32 -25.58
C LYS A 317 8.29 -33.24 -26.09
N LEU A 318 7.34 -33.87 -25.40
CA LEU A 318 5.91 -33.80 -25.75
C LEU A 318 5.35 -32.37 -25.61
N GLY A 319 5.71 -31.66 -24.54
CA GLY A 319 5.33 -30.26 -24.35
C GLY A 319 5.85 -29.35 -25.45
N LEU A 320 7.12 -29.50 -25.85
CA LEU A 320 7.72 -28.74 -26.94
C LEU A 320 7.07 -29.03 -28.30
N ARG A 321 6.74 -30.29 -28.59
CA ARG A 321 5.99 -30.65 -29.82
C ARG A 321 4.61 -29.99 -29.88
N ASN A 322 3.89 -29.92 -28.77
CA ASN A 322 2.58 -29.27 -28.71
C ASN A 322 2.67 -27.75 -28.93
N ILE A 323 3.71 -27.11 -28.38
CA ILE A 323 3.97 -25.67 -28.60
C ILE A 323 4.32 -25.41 -30.06
N ARG A 324 5.15 -26.28 -30.66
CA ARG A 324 5.51 -26.23 -32.08
C ARG A 324 4.28 -26.31 -32.99
N GLU A 325 3.40 -27.28 -32.76
CA GLU A 325 2.15 -27.42 -33.55
C GLU A 325 1.25 -26.19 -33.41
N LEU A 326 1.17 -25.60 -32.21
CA LEU A 326 0.38 -24.39 -31.97
C LEU A 326 0.89 -23.20 -32.77
N LEU A 327 2.22 -23.01 -32.84
CA LEU A 327 2.84 -21.94 -33.62
C LEU A 327 2.58 -22.11 -35.12
N LEU A 328 2.72 -23.33 -35.65
CA LEU A 328 2.45 -23.63 -37.07
C LEU A 328 0.96 -23.54 -37.44
N SER A 329 0.05 -23.87 -36.52
CA SER A 329 -1.40 -23.78 -36.76
C SER A 329 -1.91 -22.34 -36.93
N LYS A 330 -1.14 -21.35 -36.44
CA LYS A 330 -1.52 -19.94 -36.45
C LYS A 330 -1.34 -19.29 -37.84
N GLU A 331 -0.54 -19.90 -38.72
CA GLU A 331 -0.27 -19.38 -40.06
C GLU A 331 -1.42 -19.58 -41.06
N GLN A 332 -2.35 -20.52 -40.81
CA GLN A 332 -3.39 -20.86 -41.79
C GLN A 332 -4.69 -20.05 -41.66
N GLY A 333 -4.76 -19.05 -40.77
CA GLY A 333 -6.03 -18.49 -40.32
C GLY A 333 -6.28 -16.98 -40.49
N GLN A 334 -5.52 -16.22 -41.29
CA GLN A 334 -5.75 -14.77 -41.41
C GLN A 334 -6.54 -14.37 -42.67
N GLN A 335 -7.86 -14.25 -42.54
CA GLN A 335 -8.63 -13.29 -43.35
C GLN A 335 -8.53 -11.89 -42.74
N HIS A 336 -8.09 -10.92 -43.55
CA HIS A 336 -8.01 -9.51 -43.20
C HIS A 336 -9.36 -8.95 -42.73
N ARG A 337 -9.41 -8.43 -41.51
CA ARG A 337 -10.40 -7.42 -41.09
C ARG A 337 -9.72 -6.10 -40.76
N PRO A 338 -10.35 -4.96 -41.08
CA PRO A 338 -9.73 -3.65 -40.90
C PRO A 338 -9.57 -3.31 -39.41
N ARG A 339 -8.38 -2.79 -39.12
CA ARG A 339 -7.85 -2.44 -37.81
C ARG A 339 -8.62 -1.26 -37.21
N MET A 340 -9.40 -1.52 -36.15
CA MET A 340 -9.83 -0.48 -35.22
C MET A 340 -9.00 -0.62 -33.93
N GLU A 341 -8.25 0.43 -33.59
CA GLU A 341 -7.46 0.51 -32.38
C GLU A 341 -8.35 0.49 -31.13
N ARG A 342 -8.25 -0.57 -30.34
CA ARG A 342 -8.54 -0.53 -28.90
C ARG A 342 -7.48 -1.34 -28.15
N ARG A 343 -6.72 -0.64 -27.31
CA ARG A 343 -5.76 -1.23 -26.37
C ARG A 343 -6.54 -1.86 -25.23
N HIS A 344 -6.50 -3.19 -25.09
CA HIS A 344 -6.47 -3.97 -23.84
C HIS A 344 -6.51 -5.47 -24.23
N THR A 345 -5.57 -6.26 -23.73
CA THR A 345 -5.43 -7.70 -24.01
C THR A 345 -6.51 -8.50 -23.27
N THR A 346 -7.48 -9.05 -23.98
CA THR A 346 -8.34 -10.12 -23.45
C THR A 346 -7.63 -11.46 -23.63
N ILE A 347 -7.36 -12.16 -22.52
CA ILE A 347 -6.90 -13.55 -22.52
C ILE A 347 -8.05 -14.44 -23.01
N ASP A 348 -7.74 -15.35 -23.94
CA ASP A 348 -8.69 -16.30 -24.53
C ASP A 348 -9.29 -17.23 -23.46
N ALA A 349 -10.62 -17.31 -23.44
CA ALA A 349 -11.38 -18.13 -22.48
C ALA A 349 -11.05 -19.63 -22.59
N ARG A 350 -10.57 -20.10 -23.75
CA ARG A 350 -10.17 -21.50 -23.95
C ARG A 350 -8.84 -21.84 -23.29
N LEU A 351 -7.94 -20.86 -23.16
CA LEU A 351 -6.66 -21.03 -22.45
C LEU A 351 -6.86 -21.16 -20.93
N THR A 352 -7.95 -20.58 -20.41
CA THR A 352 -8.25 -20.56 -18.96
C THR A 352 -8.72 -21.92 -18.44
N ALA A 353 -9.39 -22.73 -19.26
CA ALA A 353 -9.86 -24.06 -18.87
C ALA A 353 -8.72 -25.09 -18.74
N LEU A 354 -7.69 -24.99 -19.59
CA LEU A 354 -6.53 -25.89 -19.57
C LEU A 354 -5.51 -25.56 -18.46
N MET A 355 -5.43 -24.30 -18.02
CA MET A 355 -4.50 -23.87 -16.96
C MET A 355 -4.90 -24.31 -15.54
N LEU A 356 -6.13 -24.80 -15.34
CA LEU A 356 -6.68 -25.08 -14.01
C LEU A 356 -6.64 -26.55 -13.59
N GLU A 357 -6.55 -27.51 -14.51
CA GLU A 357 -6.64 -28.94 -14.16
C GLU A 357 -5.27 -29.66 -14.06
N ASP A 358 -4.29 -29.33 -14.90
CA ASP A 358 -3.01 -30.09 -14.93
C ASP A 358 -1.80 -29.39 -14.31
N VAL A 359 -1.86 -28.06 -14.15
CA VAL A 359 -0.75 -27.25 -13.65
C VAL A 359 -0.36 -27.55 -12.19
N PRO A 360 -1.31 -27.83 -11.25
CA PRO A 360 -0.94 -28.20 -9.89
C PRO A 360 -0.19 -29.54 -9.80
N SER A 361 -0.60 -30.52 -10.61
CA SER A 361 -0.02 -31.86 -10.65
C SER A 361 1.37 -31.85 -11.28
N PHE A 362 1.55 -31.05 -12.34
CA PHE A 362 2.84 -30.85 -13.01
C PHE A 362 3.86 -30.16 -12.11
N ILE A 363 3.48 -29.09 -11.41
CA ILE A 363 4.40 -28.35 -10.52
C ILE A 363 4.87 -29.20 -9.32
N ILE A 364 3.99 -30.04 -8.76
CA ILE A 364 4.33 -30.91 -7.63
C ILE A 364 5.21 -32.09 -8.08
N ARG A 365 4.99 -32.63 -9.28
CA ARG A 365 5.79 -33.70 -9.87
C ARG A 365 7.22 -33.23 -10.21
N GLU A 366 7.34 -32.03 -10.77
CA GLU A 366 8.61 -31.58 -11.34
C GLU A 366 9.51 -30.82 -10.35
N TYR A 367 8.93 -30.25 -9.29
CA TYR A 367 9.68 -29.46 -8.30
C TYR A 367 9.64 -30.06 -6.89
N GLY A 368 9.10 -31.26 -6.72
CA GLY A 368 8.94 -31.94 -5.41
C GLY A 368 10.18 -32.66 -4.86
N GLY A 369 11.21 -32.88 -5.67
CA GLY A 369 12.45 -33.54 -5.26
C GLY A 369 12.37 -35.09 -5.14
N ASP A 370 13.50 -35.75 -5.38
CA ASP A 370 13.63 -37.16 -5.79
C ASP A 370 13.50 -38.24 -4.68
N ASN A 371 12.90 -37.95 -3.53
CA ASN A 371 12.76 -38.93 -2.44
C ASN A 371 11.38 -39.63 -2.40
N ALA A 372 10.76 -39.84 -3.57
CA ALA A 372 9.43 -40.42 -3.74
C ALA A 372 9.39 -41.96 -3.65
N LEU A 373 10.27 -42.58 -2.85
CA LEU A 373 10.27 -44.03 -2.62
C LEU A 373 9.62 -44.45 -1.29
N ASN A 374 9.14 -43.49 -0.48
CA ASN A 374 8.31 -43.79 0.70
C ASN A 374 7.07 -42.88 0.74
N ASP A 375 5.95 -43.43 0.27
CA ASP A 375 4.66 -42.80 0.02
C ASP A 375 4.11 -41.92 1.19
N PRO A 376 4.18 -40.57 1.08
CA PRO A 376 3.56 -39.63 2.01
C PRO A 376 2.10 -39.32 1.62
N VAL A 377 1.69 -39.64 0.38
CA VAL A 377 0.39 -39.27 -0.19
C VAL A 377 -0.69 -40.17 0.39
N GLN A 378 -0.44 -41.46 0.55
CA GLN A 378 -1.37 -42.36 1.25
C GLN A 378 -1.48 -42.04 2.74
N LYS A 379 -0.39 -41.64 3.41
CA LYS A 379 -0.44 -41.23 4.83
C LYS A 379 -1.27 -39.98 5.04
N LEU A 380 -1.15 -38.98 4.17
CA LEU A 380 -1.95 -37.75 4.24
C LEU A 380 -3.43 -38.03 3.92
N GLN A 381 -3.72 -38.83 2.90
CA GLN A 381 -5.10 -39.23 2.58
C GLN A 381 -5.74 -40.05 3.71
N THR A 382 -4.96 -40.90 4.38
CA THR A 382 -5.42 -41.72 5.51
C THR A 382 -5.62 -40.86 6.77
N GLN A 383 -4.75 -39.87 7.03
CA GLN A 383 -4.94 -38.89 8.10
C GLN A 383 -6.15 -38.00 7.86
N VAL A 384 -6.35 -37.53 6.62
CA VAL A 384 -7.52 -36.70 6.27
C VAL A 384 -8.81 -37.52 6.38
N LYS A 385 -8.84 -38.79 5.93
CA LYS A 385 -9.98 -39.70 6.16
C LYS A 385 -10.22 -39.97 7.65
N SER A 386 -9.17 -40.14 8.46
CA SER A 386 -9.27 -40.34 9.91
C SER A 386 -9.85 -39.11 10.62
N ILE A 387 -9.40 -37.90 10.24
CA ILE A 387 -9.91 -36.63 10.77
C ILE A 387 -11.38 -36.39 10.35
N MET A 388 -11.74 -36.72 9.11
CA MET A 388 -13.11 -36.60 8.62
C MET A 388 -14.06 -37.60 9.30
N ASN A 389 -13.60 -38.82 9.61
CA ASN A 389 -14.38 -39.81 10.35
C ASN A 389 -14.50 -39.46 11.85
N ALA A 390 -13.46 -38.88 12.46
CA ALA A 390 -13.51 -38.37 13.84
C ALA A 390 -14.48 -37.18 13.99
N GLN A 391 -14.62 -36.34 12.96
CA GLN A 391 -15.61 -35.25 12.95
C GLN A 391 -17.06 -35.74 12.83
N GLY A 392 -17.29 -36.90 12.18
CA GLY A 392 -18.60 -37.57 12.19
C GLY A 392 -19.02 -38.08 13.57
N PHE A 393 -18.04 -38.49 14.40
CA PHE A 393 -18.30 -38.97 15.75
C PHE A 393 -18.56 -37.83 16.75
N ILE A 394 -17.86 -36.69 16.61
CA ILE A 394 -18.08 -35.50 17.45
C ILE A 394 -19.41 -34.80 17.15
N ALA A 395 -19.90 -34.87 15.90
CA ALA A 395 -21.21 -34.34 15.52
C ALA A 395 -22.39 -35.10 16.15
N SER A 396 -22.17 -36.33 16.64
CA SER A 396 -23.21 -37.18 17.23
C SER A 396 -23.38 -36.99 18.75
N ALA A 397 -22.49 -36.24 19.42
CA ALA A 397 -22.45 -36.14 20.88
C ALA A 397 -22.67 -34.72 21.45
N GLY A 398 -22.94 -33.72 20.62
CA GLY A 398 -22.98 -32.31 21.03
C GLY A 398 -24.38 -31.69 21.08
N GLY A 399 -25.26 -32.15 21.96
CA GLY A 399 -26.53 -31.47 22.23
C GLY A 399 -26.34 -30.21 23.08
N ARG A 400 -26.36 -29.01 22.47
CA ARG A 400 -26.60 -27.73 23.16
C ARG A 400 -27.32 -26.69 22.28
N ASN A 401 -28.54 -26.36 22.71
CA ASN A 401 -29.34 -25.13 22.54
C ASN A 401 -28.93 -24.15 21.41
N SER A 402 -29.52 -24.33 20.23
CA SER A 402 -29.54 -23.31 19.17
C SER A 402 -30.77 -22.43 19.34
N LEU A 403 -30.55 -21.16 19.70
CA LEU A 403 -31.56 -20.09 19.60
C LEU A 403 -31.95 -19.94 18.12
N LYS A 404 -33.26 -19.98 17.84
CA LYS A 404 -33.85 -19.79 16.50
C LYS A 404 -33.65 -18.34 16.04
N GLU A 405 -32.92 -18.13 14.94
CA GLU A 405 -32.83 -16.82 14.27
C GLU A 405 -34.00 -16.64 13.28
N GLY A 406 -34.75 -15.53 13.40
CA GLY A 406 -35.84 -15.15 12.51
C GLY A 406 -35.38 -14.53 11.17
N PRO A 407 -36.31 -14.27 10.24
CA PRO A 407 -36.01 -13.72 8.91
C PRO A 407 -35.37 -12.32 8.98
N TYR A 408 -34.32 -12.12 8.17
CA TYR A 408 -33.54 -10.88 8.10
C TYR A 408 -34.38 -9.75 7.50
N ILE A 409 -34.88 -8.86 8.37
CA ILE A 409 -35.43 -7.57 7.99
C ILE A 409 -34.21 -6.67 7.71
N GLY A 410 -34.10 -6.13 6.50
CA GLY A 410 -32.99 -5.24 6.15
C GLY A 410 -32.95 -4.06 7.12
N ASN A 411 -31.86 -3.93 7.90
CA ASN A 411 -31.70 -2.82 8.82
C ASN A 411 -31.57 -1.53 8.02
N GLY A 412 -32.52 -0.61 8.17
CA GLY A 412 -32.48 0.74 7.57
C GLY A 412 -31.29 1.60 8.02
N SER A 413 -30.41 1.09 8.87
CA SER A 413 -29.29 1.79 9.49
C SER A 413 -27.94 1.61 8.79
N PHE A 414 -27.85 0.98 7.61
CA PHE A 414 -26.59 0.77 6.86
C PHE A 414 -25.45 0.10 7.67
N LEU A 415 -25.79 -0.63 8.73
CA LEU A 415 -24.83 -1.34 9.57
C LEU A 415 -24.42 -2.67 8.92
N PRO A 416 -23.12 -3.01 8.84
CA PRO A 416 -22.67 -4.35 8.48
C PRO A 416 -23.28 -5.39 9.42
N VAL A 417 -23.62 -6.58 8.89
CA VAL A 417 -24.18 -7.68 9.71
C VAL A 417 -23.18 -8.12 10.79
N GLU A 418 -21.89 -7.99 10.50
CA GLU A 418 -20.80 -8.24 11.44
C GLU A 418 -20.88 -7.28 12.62
N TRP A 419 -21.28 -6.02 12.42
CA TRP A 419 -21.44 -5.02 13.49
C TRP A 419 -22.55 -5.41 14.46
N THR A 420 -23.74 -5.76 13.94
CA THR A 420 -24.93 -6.05 14.77
C THR A 420 -24.76 -7.32 15.60
N ARG A 421 -23.82 -8.21 15.23
CA ARG A 421 -23.45 -9.42 15.97
C ARG A 421 -22.43 -9.18 17.08
N LEU A 422 -21.90 -7.97 17.22
CA LEU A 422 -20.95 -7.65 18.28
C LEU A 422 -21.66 -7.31 19.59
N LYS A 423 -21.05 -7.70 20.71
CA LYS A 423 -21.49 -7.28 22.04
C LYS A 423 -21.43 -5.76 22.14
N LEU A 424 -22.36 -5.17 22.89
CA LEU A 424 -22.46 -3.71 23.03
C LEU A 424 -21.13 -3.06 23.47
N ASP A 425 -20.40 -3.68 24.40
CA ASP A 425 -19.12 -3.15 24.89
C ASP A 425 -18.04 -3.13 23.79
N VAL A 426 -18.04 -4.16 22.94
CA VAL A 426 -17.12 -4.26 21.80
C VAL A 426 -17.50 -3.21 20.75
N ARG A 427 -18.79 -2.99 20.49
CA ARG A 427 -19.26 -1.93 19.59
C ARG A 427 -18.83 -0.55 20.06
N LYS A 428 -18.95 -0.25 21.36
CA LYS A 428 -18.46 1.02 21.94
C LYS A 428 -16.95 1.19 21.76
N GLY A 429 -16.17 0.14 22.03
CA GLY A 429 -14.72 0.15 21.84
C GLY A 429 -14.31 0.36 20.37
N LEU A 430 -14.97 -0.36 19.45
CA LEU A 430 -14.73 -0.23 18.02
C LEU A 430 -15.18 1.13 17.48
N ALA A 431 -16.32 1.67 17.89
CA ALA A 431 -16.78 3.01 17.48
C ALA A 431 -15.75 4.08 17.82
N LYS A 432 -15.11 4.00 19.00
CA LYS A 432 -14.01 4.90 19.38
C LYS A 432 -12.80 4.77 18.45
N LYS A 433 -12.38 3.55 18.14
CA LYS A 433 -11.22 3.27 17.25
C LYS A 433 -11.49 3.58 15.79
N LEU A 434 -12.73 3.40 15.35
CA LEU A 434 -13.23 3.69 14.01
C LEU A 434 -13.70 5.14 13.86
N SER A 435 -13.65 5.96 14.91
CA SER A 435 -13.94 7.38 14.81
C SER A 435 -12.99 8.03 13.80
N PHE A 436 -13.48 9.06 13.10
CA PHE A 436 -12.69 9.75 12.08
C PHE A 436 -11.35 10.27 12.63
N LYS A 437 -11.37 10.84 13.84
CA LYS A 437 -10.17 11.30 14.56
C LYS A 437 -9.15 10.17 14.79
N SER A 438 -9.61 8.99 15.22
CA SER A 438 -8.73 7.84 15.46
C SER A 438 -8.19 7.25 14.15
N LEU A 439 -9.02 7.18 13.10
CA LEU A 439 -8.64 6.67 11.79
C LEU A 439 -7.66 7.59 11.06
N SER A 440 -7.83 8.92 11.15
CA SER A 440 -6.93 9.88 10.52
C SER A 440 -5.55 9.90 11.16
N ALA A 441 -5.49 9.71 12.49
CA ALA A 441 -4.25 9.62 13.23
C ALA A 441 -3.63 8.19 13.25
N TRP A 442 -4.37 7.18 12.79
CA TRP A 442 -4.00 5.76 12.91
C TRP A 442 -3.64 5.34 14.35
N GLU A 443 -4.30 5.93 15.35
CA GLU A 443 -4.01 5.77 16.80
C GLU A 443 -4.57 4.48 17.41
N PHE A 444 -4.52 3.37 16.66
CA PHE A 444 -4.97 2.08 17.17
C PHE A 444 -4.05 0.94 16.75
N ASN A 445 -3.86 -0.01 17.67
CA ASN A 445 -3.13 -1.23 17.38
C ASN A 445 -3.99 -2.15 16.49
N ILE A 446 -3.55 -2.38 15.24
CA ILE A 446 -4.28 -3.20 14.26
C ILE A 446 -4.45 -4.66 14.72
N ILE A 447 -3.54 -5.19 15.54
CA ILE A 447 -3.61 -6.57 16.05
C ILE A 447 -4.74 -6.69 17.06
N ASP A 448 -4.83 -5.73 17.99
CA ASP A 448 -5.89 -5.73 19.00
C ASP A 448 -7.25 -5.39 18.37
N PHE A 449 -7.26 -4.49 17.40
CA PHE A 449 -8.43 -4.20 16.58
C PHE A 449 -8.93 -5.47 15.84
N SER A 450 -8.03 -6.26 15.26
CA SER A 450 -8.38 -7.52 14.57
C SER A 450 -9.01 -8.55 15.51
N LYS A 451 -8.51 -8.67 16.74
CA LYS A 451 -9.09 -9.55 17.77
C LYS A 451 -10.52 -9.14 18.13
N GLU A 452 -10.76 -7.85 18.31
CA GLU A 452 -12.10 -7.31 18.63
C GLU A 452 -13.09 -7.48 17.46
N CYS A 453 -12.61 -7.35 16.23
CA CYS A 453 -13.41 -7.53 15.01
C CYS A 453 -13.69 -8.99 14.65
N LYS A 454 -13.27 -9.97 15.48
CA LYS A 454 -13.36 -11.41 15.19
C LYS A 454 -12.79 -11.79 13.81
N GLY A 455 -11.71 -11.12 13.39
CA GLY A 455 -10.99 -11.42 12.16
C GLY A 455 -11.45 -10.69 10.89
N THR A 456 -12.36 -9.71 10.98
CA THR A 456 -12.76 -8.87 9.83
C THR A 456 -12.39 -7.38 9.98
N PRO A 457 -11.15 -7.01 10.36
CA PRO A 457 -10.79 -5.61 10.59
C PRO A 457 -10.89 -4.74 9.34
N LEU A 458 -10.55 -5.28 8.17
CA LEU A 458 -10.59 -4.53 6.90
C LEU A 458 -12.01 -4.13 6.49
N LEU A 459 -13.01 -4.96 6.82
CA LEU A 459 -14.41 -4.64 6.56
C LEU A 459 -14.82 -3.38 7.34
N PHE A 460 -14.52 -3.33 8.63
CA PHE A 460 -14.88 -2.21 9.49
C PHE A 460 -14.11 -0.93 9.17
N ILE A 461 -12.80 -1.03 8.90
CA ILE A 461 -11.99 0.13 8.49
C ILE A 461 -12.47 0.66 7.15
N GLY A 462 -12.67 -0.22 6.16
CA GLY A 462 -13.16 0.16 4.83
C GLY A 462 -14.54 0.81 4.90
N TRP A 463 -15.46 0.23 5.66
CA TRP A 463 -16.79 0.80 5.89
C TRP A 463 -16.73 2.16 6.60
N ALA A 464 -15.92 2.31 7.64
CA ALA A 464 -15.81 3.56 8.38
C ALA A 464 -15.15 4.69 7.57
N VAL A 465 -14.17 4.37 6.72
CA VAL A 465 -13.49 5.35 5.85
C VAL A 465 -14.33 5.70 4.63
N LEU A 466 -14.80 4.70 3.87
CA LEU A 466 -15.52 4.92 2.62
C LEU A 466 -16.98 5.34 2.84
N GLY A 467 -17.57 4.90 3.95
CA GLY A 467 -18.94 5.25 4.34
C GLY A 467 -19.04 6.52 5.17
N SER A 468 -17.92 7.19 5.47
CA SER A 468 -17.93 8.47 6.18
C SER A 468 -18.70 9.54 5.39
N PRO A 469 -19.52 10.41 6.03
CA PRO A 469 -19.80 10.47 7.49
C PRO A 469 -20.92 9.50 7.94
N TYR A 470 -21.66 8.90 7.02
CA TYR A 470 -22.84 8.07 7.31
C TYR A 470 -22.55 6.84 8.16
N ALA A 471 -21.40 6.20 7.99
CA ALA A 471 -20.96 5.07 8.83
C ALA A 471 -20.80 5.50 10.30
N GLN A 472 -20.31 6.72 10.55
CA GLN A 472 -20.19 7.27 11.91
C GLN A 472 -21.57 7.55 12.51
N LYS A 473 -22.49 8.14 11.74
CA LYS A 473 -23.88 8.36 12.17
C LYS A 473 -24.60 7.05 12.48
N ALA A 474 -24.39 6.04 11.64
CA ALA A 474 -24.95 4.70 11.84
C ALA A 474 -24.44 4.05 13.14
N MET A 475 -23.12 4.10 13.39
CA MET A 475 -22.53 3.62 14.65
C MET A 475 -23.06 4.40 15.86
N ALA A 476 -23.16 5.73 15.74
CA ALA A 476 -23.65 6.60 16.82
C ALA A 476 -25.12 6.28 17.17
N SER A 477 -25.98 6.18 16.15
CA SER A 477 -27.39 5.83 16.31
C SER A 477 -27.58 4.43 16.92
N ASP A 478 -26.80 3.44 16.49
CA ASP A 478 -26.83 2.08 17.05
C ASP A 478 -26.38 2.03 18.53
N LEU A 479 -25.53 2.97 18.94
CA LEU A 479 -25.09 3.13 20.32
C LEU A 479 -26.04 4.01 21.17
N GLY A 480 -27.15 4.48 20.60
CA GLY A 480 -28.15 5.31 21.29
C GLY A 480 -27.77 6.79 21.38
N HIS A 481 -26.81 7.25 20.58
CA HIS A 481 -26.53 8.68 20.43
C HIS A 481 -27.53 9.33 19.47
N ASP A 482 -27.75 10.63 19.63
CA ASP A 482 -28.64 11.42 18.78
C ASP A 482 -28.17 11.34 17.31
N PRO A 483 -29.02 10.95 16.35
CA PRO A 483 -28.68 10.93 14.93
C PRO A 483 -28.24 12.28 14.36
N GLU A 484 -28.61 13.39 15.02
CA GLU A 484 -28.18 14.75 14.66
C GLU A 484 -26.84 15.15 15.28
N THR A 485 -26.18 14.24 16.02
CA THR A 485 -24.82 14.50 16.52
C THR A 485 -23.89 14.77 15.34
N GLU A 486 -23.28 15.95 15.33
CA GLU A 486 -22.28 16.31 14.34
C GLU A 486 -21.11 15.33 14.45
N VAL A 487 -20.88 14.57 13.37
CA VAL A 487 -19.80 13.60 13.29
C VAL A 487 -18.76 14.08 12.28
N ASP A 488 -17.50 14.09 12.72
CA ASP A 488 -16.38 14.38 11.84
C ASP A 488 -16.29 13.31 10.75
N GLY A 489 -15.97 13.74 9.53
CA GLY A 489 -15.84 12.83 8.40
C GLY A 489 -15.57 13.53 7.07
N TYR A 490 -15.09 12.78 6.09
CA TYR A 490 -15.06 13.24 4.70
C TYR A 490 -16.49 13.42 4.19
N ASN A 491 -16.85 14.63 3.78
CA ASN A 491 -18.06 14.89 3.02
C ASN A 491 -17.68 14.79 1.54
N PHE A 492 -17.78 13.57 0.99
CA PHE A 492 -17.41 13.28 -0.39
C PHE A 492 -18.34 13.94 -1.41
#